data_AF-A0A4P5RLU4-F1
#
_entry.id   AF-A0A4P5RLU4-F1
#
_cell.length_a   1.000
_cell.length_b   1.000
_cell.length_c   1.000
_cell.angle_alpha   90.00
_cell.angle_beta   90.00
_cell.angle_gamma   90.00
#
_symmetry.space_group_name_H-M   'P 1'
#
loop_
_entity.id
_entity.type
_entity.pdbx_description
1 polymer ?
#
loop_
_entity_poly.entity_id
_entity_poly.type
_entity_poly.pdbx_seq_one_letter_code
_entity_poly.pdbx_strand_id
1 'polypeptide(L)'
;MFSSRSAAGLLACVLAITFIATPIEAQSATRKPTLEEIKAAKDKEIAKANEAAKAKAKLAAAANQLRALTVKANAARAIYLREQAALVVSTKKAEKAAKKESAAIAAVAGANMRIGKMAANAYIMGSGFTDFDSILNANGPQDLADRLSILDALGEGNSTVLARLKIAQAAAAEAKAEADAARAEQAVATARVAAAKKVADSARAEQQVEVNKLEKIQAQIIRELSSARKKRVTLEQQRQLAILEEELANRAGQTTGQAKIWPVTGVGFSNGRSTFRTSESQRSEAVAFAKKQVLARKPYVWGNEGPSSFDCSGLVFAAYRSAGLDYTQWDRVNSRIYYSWTKRVPLSELVPGDLIFYSYKADISTIHHITIYAGNGMMWEAHNTKKGLLFSSIYSIQGLIPFGGRV
;
A
#
# COMPACT_ATOMS: atom_id res chain seq x y z
N MET A 1 -13.30 87.87 -4.81
CA MET A 1 -13.94 88.39 -3.59
C MET A 1 -13.16 87.85 -2.40
N PHE A 2 -12.47 88.75 -1.70
CA PHE A 2 -11.94 88.73 -0.32
C PHE A 2 -11.48 87.39 0.29
N SER A 3 -10.17 87.21 0.51
CA SER A 3 -9.37 87.65 1.69
C SER A 3 -9.31 86.50 2.71
N SER A 4 -8.15 85.98 3.13
CA SER A 4 -7.14 86.73 3.91
C SER A 4 -5.73 86.12 3.83
N ARG A 5 -4.75 87.02 3.97
CA ARG A 5 -3.29 86.84 3.99
C ARG A 5 -2.80 86.38 5.37
N SER A 6 -1.62 85.74 5.43
CA SER A 6 -0.50 85.91 6.40
C SER A 6 0.33 84.61 6.43
N ALA A 7 1.53 84.49 5.85
CA ALA A 7 2.83 85.03 6.23
C ALA A 7 3.47 84.41 7.50
N ALA A 8 4.66 83.82 7.27
CA ALA A 8 5.81 83.61 8.16
C ALA A 8 5.78 82.48 9.21
N GLY A 9 6.89 81.70 9.24
CA GLY A 9 7.24 80.83 10.36
C GLY A 9 8.11 79.62 9.99
N LEU A 10 9.38 79.85 9.67
CA LEU A 10 10.41 78.82 9.54
C LEU A 10 10.68 78.21 10.93
N LEU A 11 10.41 76.91 11.14
CA LEU A 11 10.97 76.18 12.28
C LEU A 11 11.32 74.75 11.87
N ALA A 12 12.61 74.45 11.95
CA ALA A 12 13.18 73.13 11.73
C ALA A 12 12.74 72.19 12.86
N CYS A 13 12.12 71.06 12.51
CA CYS A 13 11.96 69.93 13.43
C CYS A 13 12.62 68.69 12.80
N VAL A 14 13.87 68.47 13.23
CA VAL A 14 14.57 67.19 13.11
C VAL A 14 13.81 66.17 13.96
N LEU A 15 13.03 65.29 13.33
CA LEU A 15 12.46 64.13 14.01
C LEU A 15 13.52 63.03 14.06
N ALA A 16 14.25 62.98 15.17
CA ALA A 16 15.05 61.84 15.56
C ALA A 16 14.10 60.66 15.89
N ILE A 17 14.04 59.66 15.00
CA ILE A 17 13.39 58.38 15.31
C ILE A 17 14.36 57.60 16.19
N THR A 18 14.17 57.72 17.50
CA THR A 18 14.81 56.89 18.51
C THR A 18 14.30 55.46 18.39
N PHE A 19 15.14 54.58 17.85
CA PHE A 19 14.97 53.13 17.98
C PHE A 19 15.05 52.77 19.47
N ILE A 20 13.90 52.51 20.10
CA ILE A 20 13.86 51.86 21.40
C ILE A 20 14.25 50.40 21.18
N ALA A 21 15.54 50.11 21.36
CA ALA A 21 16.06 48.76 21.45
C ALA A 21 15.58 48.15 22.77
N THR A 22 14.44 47.47 22.75
CA THR A 22 14.10 46.52 23.82
C THR A 22 15.16 45.43 23.80
N PRO A 23 15.86 45.12 24.92
CA PRO A 23 16.76 44.00 24.97
C PRO A 23 15.93 42.73 24.81
N ILE A 24 16.04 42.09 23.64
CA ILE A 24 15.63 40.71 23.47
C ILE A 24 16.59 39.90 24.32
N GLU A 25 16.15 39.52 25.52
CA GLU A 25 16.83 38.52 26.33
C GLU A 25 17.01 37.27 25.47
N ALA A 26 18.26 37.05 25.05
CA ALA A 26 18.67 35.88 24.32
C ALA A 26 18.53 34.65 25.23
N GLN A 27 17.35 34.03 25.23
CA GLN A 27 17.20 32.64 25.64
C GLN A 27 17.88 31.76 24.57
N SER A 28 19.21 31.65 24.63
CA SER A 28 19.96 30.63 23.90
C SER A 28 20.94 29.91 24.82
N ALA A 29 20.44 29.39 25.93
CA ALA A 29 21.07 28.26 26.59
C ALA A 29 20.47 26.98 25.99
N THR A 30 21.13 26.34 25.03
CA THR A 30 20.79 24.95 24.70
C THR A 30 22.03 24.06 24.68
N ARG A 31 21.82 22.90 25.29
CA ARG A 31 22.69 22.17 26.20
C ARG A 31 22.65 20.71 25.77
N LYS A 32 23.76 20.00 25.97
CA LYS A 32 23.88 18.53 25.90
C LYS A 32 22.62 17.82 26.43
N PRO A 33 22.01 16.87 25.69
CA PRO A 33 20.84 16.13 26.15
C PRO A 33 21.05 15.60 27.57
N THR A 34 20.16 16.01 28.46
CA THR A 34 20.26 15.76 29.90
C THR A 34 19.91 14.31 30.24
N LEU A 35 20.32 13.86 31.43
CA LEU A 35 19.96 12.51 31.88
C LEU A 35 18.45 12.38 32.04
N GLU A 36 17.78 13.47 32.38
CA GLU A 36 16.33 13.55 32.53
C GLU A 36 15.60 13.42 31.19
N GLU A 37 16.11 14.02 30.11
CA GLU A 37 15.52 13.85 28.77
C GLU A 37 15.68 12.41 28.24
N ILE A 38 16.80 11.77 28.53
CA ILE A 38 17.02 10.34 28.20
C ILE A 38 16.11 9.46 29.06
N LYS A 39 16.00 9.74 30.36
CA LYS A 39 15.08 9.03 31.27
C LYS A 39 13.64 9.19 30.81
N ALA A 40 13.20 10.40 30.46
CA ALA A 40 11.87 10.66 29.92
C ALA A 40 11.62 9.96 28.58
N ALA A 41 12.63 9.85 27.70
CA ALA A 41 12.53 9.08 26.48
C ALA A 41 12.42 7.56 26.75
N LYS A 42 13.15 7.05 27.74
CA LYS A 42 13.08 5.65 28.21
C LYS A 42 11.74 5.34 28.86
N ASP A 43 11.21 6.23 29.69
CA ASP A 43 9.90 6.10 30.32
C ASP A 43 8.78 6.10 29.27
N LYS A 44 8.91 6.92 28.20
CA LYS A 44 8.02 6.89 27.04
C LYS A 44 8.11 5.59 26.25
N GLU A 45 9.30 5.02 26.06
CA GLU A 45 9.45 3.69 25.44
C GLU A 45 8.76 2.60 26.27
N ILE A 46 8.95 2.61 27.60
CA ILE A 46 8.33 1.65 28.52
C ILE A 46 6.80 1.81 28.52
N ALA A 47 6.28 3.03 28.54
CA ALA A 47 4.85 3.29 28.44
C ALA A 47 4.27 2.74 27.13
N LYS A 48 4.95 2.95 26.00
CA LYS A 48 4.55 2.41 24.70
C LYS A 48 4.69 0.89 24.60
N ALA A 49 5.68 0.30 25.26
CA ALA A 49 5.80 -1.16 25.38
C ALA A 49 4.64 -1.75 26.21
N ASN A 50 4.23 -1.09 27.28
CA ASN A 50 3.08 -1.50 28.10
C ASN A 50 1.75 -1.35 27.33
N GLU A 51 1.58 -0.28 26.55
CA GLU A 51 0.43 -0.13 25.64
C GLU A 51 0.41 -1.22 24.57
N ALA A 52 1.56 -1.54 23.97
CA ALA A 52 1.71 -2.64 23.02
C ALA A 52 1.37 -4.00 23.65
N ALA A 53 1.76 -4.25 24.91
CA ALA A 53 1.40 -5.47 25.64
C ALA A 53 -0.12 -5.57 25.89
N LYS A 54 -0.76 -4.47 26.31
CA LYS A 54 -2.23 -4.40 26.44
C LYS A 54 -2.94 -4.62 25.10
N ALA A 55 -2.41 -4.04 24.02
CA ALA A 55 -2.95 -4.23 22.68
C ALA A 55 -2.75 -5.67 22.17
N LYS A 56 -1.63 -6.32 22.51
CA LYS A 56 -1.38 -7.74 22.22
C LYS A 56 -2.35 -8.66 22.95
N ALA A 57 -2.71 -8.35 24.20
CA ALA A 57 -3.75 -9.08 24.93
C ALA A 57 -5.13 -8.92 24.26
N LYS A 58 -5.47 -7.71 23.80
CA LYS A 58 -6.70 -7.47 23.02
C LYS A 58 -6.69 -8.21 21.67
N LEU A 59 -5.55 -8.26 20.99
CA LEU A 59 -5.37 -9.05 19.76
C LEU A 59 -5.59 -10.55 20.01
N ALA A 60 -5.14 -11.08 21.15
CA ALA A 60 -5.37 -12.49 21.50
C ALA A 60 -6.86 -12.81 21.70
N ALA A 61 -7.61 -11.91 22.36
CA ALA A 61 -9.06 -12.05 22.48
C ALA A 61 -9.77 -11.99 21.12
N ALA A 62 -9.37 -11.03 20.27
CA ALA A 62 -9.94 -10.89 18.94
C ALA A 62 -9.52 -12.03 17.97
N ALA A 63 -8.38 -12.69 18.19
CA ALA A 63 -8.01 -13.91 17.48
C ALA A 63 -8.95 -15.08 17.79
N ASN A 64 -9.45 -15.19 19.03
CA ASN A 64 -10.47 -16.19 19.36
C ASN A 64 -11.81 -15.90 18.65
N GLN A 65 -12.20 -14.62 18.56
CA GLN A 65 -13.37 -14.22 17.78
C GLN A 65 -13.20 -14.54 16.29
N LEU A 66 -12.02 -14.26 15.72
CA LEU A 66 -11.71 -14.61 14.33
C LEU A 66 -11.79 -16.13 14.09
N ARG A 67 -11.32 -16.96 15.03
CA ARG A 67 -11.48 -18.43 14.94
C ARG A 67 -12.95 -18.82 14.90
N ALA A 68 -13.79 -18.27 15.77
CA ALA A 68 -15.22 -18.55 15.77
C ALA A 68 -15.89 -18.13 14.44
N LEU A 69 -15.56 -16.94 13.93
CA LEU A 69 -16.04 -16.46 12.63
C LEU A 69 -15.55 -17.34 11.47
N THR A 70 -14.33 -17.86 11.55
CA THR A 70 -13.77 -18.77 10.55
C THR A 70 -14.54 -20.09 10.53
N VAL A 71 -14.86 -20.66 11.70
CA VAL A 71 -15.71 -21.86 11.78
C VAL A 71 -17.10 -21.59 11.19
N LYS A 72 -17.72 -20.45 11.52
CA LYS A 72 -19.03 -20.03 10.95
C LYS A 72 -18.98 -19.89 9.43
N ALA A 73 -17.95 -19.24 8.89
CA ALA A 73 -17.77 -19.06 7.45
C ALA A 73 -17.55 -20.40 6.73
N ASN A 74 -16.74 -21.29 7.31
CA ASN A 74 -16.51 -22.63 6.77
C ASN A 74 -17.79 -23.49 6.79
N ALA A 75 -18.56 -23.43 7.87
CA ALA A 75 -19.85 -24.12 7.96
C ALA A 75 -20.85 -23.60 6.92
N ALA A 76 -20.97 -22.28 6.75
CA ALA A 76 -21.82 -21.67 5.73
C ALA A 76 -21.38 -22.05 4.31
N ARG A 77 -20.07 -22.10 4.05
CA ARG A 77 -19.52 -22.56 2.77
C ARG A 77 -19.84 -24.03 2.51
N ALA A 78 -19.72 -24.89 3.52
CA ALA A 78 -20.08 -26.30 3.40
C ALA A 78 -21.55 -26.50 3.02
N ILE A 79 -22.45 -25.71 3.63
CA ILE A 79 -23.88 -25.71 3.26
C ILE A 79 -24.06 -25.29 1.81
N TYR A 80 -23.42 -24.20 1.37
CA TYR A 80 -23.50 -23.75 -0.02
C TYR A 80 -23.03 -24.82 -1.03
N LEU A 81 -21.94 -25.53 -0.72
CA LEU A 81 -21.45 -26.62 -1.56
C LEU A 81 -22.40 -27.81 -1.60
N ARG A 82 -23.02 -28.14 -0.45
CA ARG A 82 -24.04 -29.19 -0.37
C ARG A 82 -25.26 -28.85 -1.22
N GLU A 83 -25.76 -27.62 -1.14
CA GLU A 83 -26.91 -27.18 -1.95
C GLU A 83 -26.56 -27.15 -3.45
N GLN A 84 -25.34 -26.78 -3.82
CA GLN A 84 -24.88 -26.88 -5.22
C GLN A 84 -24.89 -28.33 -5.72
N ALA A 85 -24.40 -29.27 -4.91
CA ALA A 85 -24.46 -30.69 -5.26
C ALA A 85 -25.91 -31.18 -5.41
N ALA A 86 -26.82 -30.74 -4.53
CA ALA A 86 -28.25 -31.04 -4.66
C ALA A 86 -28.86 -30.46 -5.94
N LEU A 87 -28.52 -29.23 -6.33
CA LEU A 87 -28.97 -28.62 -7.58
C LEU A 87 -28.50 -29.42 -8.81
N VAL A 88 -27.28 -29.95 -8.80
CA VAL A 88 -26.79 -30.81 -9.88
C VAL A 88 -27.66 -32.07 -10.02
N VAL A 89 -28.03 -32.70 -8.89
CA VAL A 89 -28.91 -33.88 -8.89
C VAL A 89 -30.31 -33.52 -9.42
N SER A 90 -30.92 -32.44 -8.94
CA SER A 90 -32.24 -32.00 -9.40
C SER A 90 -32.22 -31.61 -10.89
N THR A 91 -31.15 -30.99 -11.37
CA THR A 91 -30.99 -30.64 -12.80
C THR A 91 -30.94 -31.89 -13.66
N LYS A 92 -30.15 -32.90 -13.28
CA LYS A 92 -30.11 -34.18 -14.00
C LYS A 92 -31.48 -34.88 -14.03
N LYS A 93 -32.24 -34.81 -12.94
CA LYS A 93 -33.62 -35.34 -12.87
C LYS A 93 -34.54 -34.61 -13.84
N ALA A 94 -34.49 -33.27 -13.87
CA ALA A 94 -35.27 -32.44 -14.78
C ALA A 94 -34.91 -32.70 -16.25
N GLU A 95 -33.63 -32.84 -16.59
CA GLU A 95 -33.19 -33.18 -17.95
C GLU A 95 -33.69 -34.56 -18.39
N LYS A 96 -33.64 -35.56 -17.50
CA LYS A 96 -34.16 -36.90 -17.79
C LYS A 96 -35.67 -36.88 -18.03
N ALA A 97 -36.43 -36.17 -17.18
CA ALA A 97 -37.87 -36.04 -17.31
C ALA A 97 -38.25 -35.28 -18.59
N ALA A 98 -37.53 -34.20 -18.94
CA ALA A 98 -37.75 -33.46 -20.19
C ALA A 98 -37.49 -34.31 -21.44
N LYS A 99 -36.49 -35.21 -21.41
CA LYS A 99 -36.27 -36.18 -22.50
C LYS A 99 -37.44 -37.17 -22.63
N LYS A 100 -37.98 -37.65 -21.51
CA LYS A 100 -39.16 -38.54 -21.48
C LYS A 100 -40.41 -37.83 -22.03
N GLU A 101 -40.64 -36.58 -21.62
CA GLU A 101 -41.72 -35.73 -22.13
C GLU A 101 -41.63 -35.56 -23.65
N SER A 102 -40.45 -35.19 -24.16
CA SER A 102 -40.21 -35.01 -25.60
C SER A 102 -40.47 -36.30 -26.39
N ALA A 103 -40.00 -37.45 -25.89
CA ALA A 103 -40.25 -38.75 -26.52
C ALA A 103 -41.75 -39.12 -26.53
N ALA A 104 -42.48 -38.83 -25.45
CA ALA A 104 -43.91 -39.10 -25.37
C ALA A 104 -44.73 -38.19 -26.31
N ILE A 105 -44.37 -36.90 -26.41
CA ILE A 105 -44.96 -35.97 -27.38
C ILE A 105 -44.71 -36.45 -28.81
N ALA A 106 -43.49 -36.90 -29.12
CA ALA A 106 -43.17 -37.48 -30.43
C ALA A 106 -43.99 -38.75 -30.73
N ALA A 107 -44.25 -39.59 -29.73
CA ALA A 107 -45.11 -40.77 -29.87
C ALA A 107 -46.57 -40.40 -30.19
N VAL A 108 -47.11 -39.36 -29.54
CA VAL A 108 -48.45 -38.82 -29.84
C VAL A 108 -48.50 -38.25 -31.27
N ALA A 109 -47.49 -37.46 -31.66
CA ALA A 109 -47.40 -36.94 -33.03
C ALA A 109 -47.36 -38.08 -34.06
N GLY A 110 -46.55 -39.11 -33.82
CA GLY A 110 -46.50 -40.30 -34.67
C GLY A 110 -47.81 -41.08 -34.73
N ALA A 111 -48.55 -41.18 -33.62
CA ALA A 111 -49.88 -41.79 -33.59
C ALA A 111 -50.91 -40.98 -34.39
N ASN A 112 -50.92 -39.65 -34.25
CA ASN A 112 -51.76 -38.75 -35.04
C ASN A 112 -51.46 -38.83 -36.53
N MET A 113 -50.19 -38.91 -36.93
CA MET A 113 -49.80 -39.09 -38.33
C MET A 113 -50.31 -40.41 -38.92
N ARG A 114 -50.31 -41.51 -38.14
CA ARG A 114 -50.86 -42.80 -38.58
C ARG A 114 -52.38 -42.72 -38.80
N ILE A 115 -53.10 -42.10 -37.86
CA ILE A 115 -54.54 -41.86 -37.99
C ILE A 115 -54.82 -40.97 -39.20
N GLY A 116 -54.05 -39.91 -39.40
CA GLY A 116 -54.18 -39.01 -40.55
C GLY A 116 -53.98 -39.73 -41.89
N LYS A 117 -52.96 -40.61 -42.00
CA LYS A 117 -52.75 -41.44 -43.21
C LYS A 117 -53.91 -42.42 -43.43
N MET A 118 -54.40 -43.04 -42.38
CA MET A 118 -55.53 -43.97 -42.45
C MET A 118 -56.82 -43.25 -42.90
N ALA A 119 -57.11 -42.08 -42.33
CA ALA A 119 -58.24 -41.25 -42.72
C ALA A 119 -58.12 -40.75 -44.17
N ALA A 120 -56.92 -40.33 -44.59
CA ALA A 120 -56.65 -39.93 -45.97
C ALA A 120 -56.85 -41.10 -46.96
N ASN A 121 -56.36 -42.30 -46.64
CA ASN A 121 -56.56 -43.48 -47.47
C ASN A 121 -58.05 -43.87 -47.57
N ALA A 122 -58.78 -43.85 -46.46
CA ALA A 122 -60.22 -44.12 -46.45
C ALA A 122 -61.02 -43.09 -47.27
N TYR A 123 -60.58 -41.82 -47.29
CA TYR A 123 -61.17 -40.78 -48.12
C TYR A 123 -60.88 -40.99 -49.61
N ILE A 124 -59.63 -41.32 -49.97
CA ILE A 124 -59.20 -41.54 -51.36
C ILE A 124 -59.86 -42.78 -51.97
N MET A 125 -60.04 -43.86 -51.19
CA MET A 125 -60.66 -45.10 -51.66
C MET A 125 -62.19 -45.01 -51.83
N GLY A 126 -62.79 -43.84 -51.55
CA GLY A 126 -64.24 -43.63 -51.61
C GLY A 126 -64.93 -44.13 -50.35
N SER A 127 -65.67 -43.27 -49.67
CA SER A 127 -66.24 -43.56 -48.35
C SER A 127 -67.27 -44.71 -48.40
N GLY A 128 -66.85 -45.94 -48.07
CA GLY A 128 -67.67 -47.05 -47.58
C GLY A 128 -68.72 -47.66 -48.51
N PHE A 129 -69.28 -46.93 -49.48
CA PHE A 129 -70.39 -47.41 -50.32
C PHE A 129 -69.92 -48.29 -51.49
N THR A 130 -68.70 -48.08 -52.00
CA THR A 130 -68.11 -48.92 -53.07
C THR A 130 -67.62 -50.28 -52.54
N ASP A 131 -67.20 -50.37 -51.28
CA ASP A 131 -66.81 -51.63 -50.64
C ASP A 131 -68.03 -52.52 -50.36
N PHE A 132 -69.17 -51.95 -49.93
CA PHE A 132 -70.42 -52.72 -49.78
C PHE A 132 -70.91 -53.28 -51.10
N ASP A 133 -70.80 -52.54 -52.21
CA ASP A 133 -71.15 -53.04 -53.54
C ASP A 133 -70.21 -54.17 -54.01
N SER A 134 -68.95 -54.15 -53.56
CA SER A 134 -68.00 -55.25 -53.78
C SER A 134 -68.33 -56.50 -52.94
N ILE A 135 -68.82 -56.35 -51.70
CA ILE A 135 -69.24 -57.46 -50.83
C ILE A 135 -70.56 -58.07 -51.34
N LEU A 136 -71.47 -57.24 -51.84
CA LEU A 136 -72.76 -57.64 -52.40
C LEU A 136 -72.63 -58.38 -53.74
N ASN A 137 -71.52 -58.19 -54.47
CA ASN A 137 -71.19 -58.87 -55.73
C ASN A 137 -70.07 -59.92 -55.58
N ALA A 138 -70.04 -60.68 -54.47
CA ALA A 138 -69.08 -61.77 -54.27
C ALA A 138 -69.38 -62.98 -55.20
N ASN A 139 -68.35 -63.53 -55.86
CA ASN A 139 -68.51 -64.64 -56.84
C ASN A 139 -68.56 -66.03 -56.19
N GLY A 140 -69.16 -66.14 -55.00
CA GLY A 140 -69.33 -67.40 -54.26
C GLY A 140 -69.02 -67.31 -52.76
N PRO A 141 -69.28 -68.39 -52.00
CA PRO A 141 -69.19 -68.39 -50.53
C PRO A 141 -67.76 -68.23 -49.99
N GLN A 142 -66.73 -68.69 -50.72
CA GLN A 142 -65.33 -68.53 -50.32
C GLN A 142 -64.85 -67.06 -50.48
N ASP A 143 -65.23 -66.40 -51.59
CA ASP A 143 -64.89 -64.98 -51.86
C ASP A 143 -65.54 -64.04 -50.84
N LEU A 144 -66.78 -64.34 -50.41
CA LEU A 144 -67.46 -63.60 -49.35
C LEU A 144 -66.72 -63.75 -47.99
N ALA A 145 -66.26 -64.96 -47.64
CA ALA A 145 -65.55 -65.21 -46.39
C ALA A 145 -64.18 -64.49 -46.33
N ASP A 146 -63.44 -64.48 -47.44
CA ASP A 146 -62.15 -63.78 -47.53
C ASP A 146 -62.33 -62.26 -47.40
N ARG A 147 -63.37 -61.69 -48.04
CA ARG A 147 -63.69 -60.25 -47.93
C ARG A 147 -64.16 -59.84 -46.54
N LEU A 148 -64.97 -60.66 -45.87
CA LEU A 148 -65.37 -60.43 -44.47
C LEU A 148 -64.18 -60.49 -43.52
N SER A 149 -63.24 -61.41 -43.75
CA SER A 149 -62.00 -61.51 -42.95
C SER A 149 -61.10 -60.29 -43.12
N ILE A 150 -61.01 -59.72 -44.34
CA ILE A 150 -60.27 -58.48 -44.61
C ILE A 150 -60.93 -57.29 -43.90
N LEU A 151 -62.26 -57.19 -43.90
CA LEU A 151 -62.99 -56.13 -43.19
C LEU A 151 -62.84 -56.22 -41.68
N ASP A 152 -62.88 -57.42 -41.13
CA ASP A 152 -62.66 -57.66 -39.71
C ASP A 152 -61.22 -57.26 -39.32
N ALA A 153 -60.22 -57.67 -40.12
CA ALA A 153 -58.83 -57.25 -39.94
C ALA A 153 -58.63 -55.72 -40.06
N LEU A 154 -59.38 -55.05 -40.95
CA LEU A 154 -59.37 -53.59 -41.07
C LEU A 154 -60.03 -52.90 -39.86
N GLY A 155 -61.16 -53.43 -39.37
CA GLY A 155 -61.85 -52.93 -38.17
C GLY A 155 -61.01 -53.10 -36.90
N GLU A 156 -60.38 -54.25 -36.73
CA GLU A 156 -59.45 -54.54 -35.64
C GLU A 156 -58.20 -53.63 -35.72
N GLY A 157 -57.68 -53.41 -36.93
CA GLY A 157 -56.60 -52.46 -37.18
C GLY A 157 -56.95 -51.02 -36.77
N ASN A 158 -58.14 -50.55 -37.15
CA ASN A 158 -58.62 -49.19 -36.88
C ASN A 158 -58.83 -48.94 -35.37
N SER A 159 -59.44 -49.88 -34.66
CA SER A 159 -59.63 -49.81 -33.21
C SER A 159 -58.30 -49.84 -32.45
N THR A 160 -57.35 -50.66 -32.91
CA THR A 160 -55.98 -50.73 -32.35
C THR A 160 -55.23 -49.42 -32.48
N VAL A 161 -55.35 -48.72 -33.62
CA VAL A 161 -54.69 -47.42 -33.83
C VAL A 161 -55.23 -46.35 -32.88
N LEU A 162 -56.56 -46.30 -32.67
CA LEU A 162 -57.18 -45.37 -31.71
C LEU A 162 -56.82 -45.71 -30.27
N ALA A 163 -56.78 -46.99 -29.89
CA ALA A 163 -56.33 -47.42 -28.58
C ALA A 163 -54.87 -47.00 -28.31
N ARG A 164 -53.98 -47.17 -29.31
CA ARG A 164 -52.58 -46.73 -29.23
C ARG A 164 -52.45 -45.20 -29.08
N LEU A 165 -53.30 -44.41 -29.72
CA LEU A 165 -53.31 -42.96 -29.53
C LEU A 165 -53.69 -42.60 -28.08
N LYS A 166 -54.75 -43.19 -27.53
CA LYS A 166 -55.17 -42.93 -26.14
C LYS A 166 -54.06 -43.28 -25.14
N ILE A 167 -53.38 -44.42 -25.35
CA ILE A 167 -52.22 -44.82 -24.53
C ILE A 167 -51.08 -43.81 -24.66
N ALA A 168 -50.76 -43.37 -25.88
CA ALA A 168 -49.72 -42.37 -26.10
C ALA A 168 -50.06 -41.01 -25.47
N GLN A 169 -51.32 -40.58 -25.53
CA GLN A 169 -51.80 -39.33 -24.92
C GLN A 169 -51.73 -39.40 -23.38
N ALA A 170 -52.14 -40.53 -22.78
CA ALA A 170 -52.02 -40.74 -21.34
C ALA A 170 -50.54 -40.74 -20.90
N ALA A 171 -49.67 -41.44 -21.63
CA ALA A 171 -48.23 -41.45 -21.37
C ALA A 171 -47.59 -40.06 -21.52
N ALA A 172 -48.03 -39.25 -22.48
CA ALA A 172 -47.56 -37.87 -22.65
C ALA A 172 -48.03 -36.94 -21.52
N ALA A 173 -49.27 -37.09 -21.04
CA ALA A 173 -49.78 -36.34 -19.91
C ALA A 173 -49.00 -36.67 -18.62
N GLU A 174 -48.72 -37.96 -18.38
CA GLU A 174 -47.92 -38.41 -17.24
C GLU A 174 -46.47 -37.91 -17.33
N ALA A 175 -45.83 -38.03 -18.51
CA ALA A 175 -44.47 -37.56 -18.71
C ALA A 175 -44.34 -36.03 -18.56
N LYS A 176 -45.37 -35.27 -18.98
CA LYS A 176 -45.45 -33.82 -18.76
C LYS A 176 -45.56 -33.48 -17.27
N ALA A 177 -46.45 -34.16 -16.54
CA ALA A 177 -46.58 -33.95 -15.10
C ALA A 177 -45.26 -34.26 -14.35
N GLU A 178 -44.55 -35.32 -14.74
CA GLU A 178 -43.23 -35.67 -14.19
C GLU A 178 -42.17 -34.60 -14.52
N ALA A 179 -42.16 -34.07 -15.75
CA ALA A 179 -41.24 -33.02 -16.16
C ALA A 179 -41.51 -31.70 -15.42
N ASP A 180 -42.76 -31.30 -15.27
CA ASP A 180 -43.15 -30.08 -14.55
C ASP A 180 -42.81 -30.20 -13.04
N ALA A 181 -43.06 -31.36 -12.43
CA ALA A 181 -42.64 -31.63 -11.05
C ALA A 181 -41.12 -31.56 -10.88
N ALA A 182 -40.35 -32.14 -11.81
CA ALA A 182 -38.88 -32.10 -11.76
C ALA A 182 -38.32 -30.67 -11.99
N ARG A 183 -38.95 -29.86 -12.87
CA ARG A 183 -38.60 -28.44 -13.04
C ARG A 183 -38.90 -27.63 -11.78
N ALA A 184 -40.04 -27.89 -11.12
CA ALA A 184 -40.37 -27.24 -9.86
C ALA A 184 -39.36 -27.59 -8.74
N GLU A 185 -38.96 -28.85 -8.62
CA GLU A 185 -37.90 -29.28 -7.70
C GLU A 185 -36.55 -28.59 -8.00
N GLN A 186 -36.18 -28.48 -9.28
CA GLN A 186 -34.97 -27.78 -9.70
C GLN A 186 -35.02 -26.30 -9.30
N ALA A 187 -36.13 -25.61 -9.53
CA ALA A 187 -36.30 -24.21 -9.16
C ALA A 187 -36.16 -23.98 -7.65
N VAL A 188 -36.72 -24.88 -6.82
CA VAL A 188 -36.54 -24.85 -5.37
C VAL A 188 -35.07 -25.07 -4.99
N ALA A 189 -34.37 -26.01 -5.62
CA ALA A 189 -32.95 -26.22 -5.39
C ALA A 189 -32.11 -24.98 -5.77
N THR A 190 -32.43 -24.32 -6.89
CA THR A 190 -31.78 -23.06 -7.31
C THR A 190 -31.98 -21.96 -6.27
N ALA A 191 -33.20 -21.81 -5.74
CA ALA A 191 -33.49 -20.83 -4.70
C ALA A 191 -32.70 -21.13 -3.39
N ARG A 192 -32.58 -22.40 -3.01
CA ARG A 192 -31.76 -22.82 -1.85
C ARG A 192 -30.28 -22.49 -2.03
N VAL A 193 -29.72 -22.75 -3.22
CA VAL A 193 -28.33 -22.37 -3.55
C VAL A 193 -28.12 -20.86 -3.44
N ALA A 194 -29.04 -20.07 -3.99
CA ALA A 194 -28.96 -18.60 -3.90
C ALA A 194 -29.01 -18.09 -2.46
N ALA A 195 -29.90 -18.65 -1.63
CA ALA A 195 -30.00 -18.33 -0.22
C ALA A 195 -28.73 -18.73 0.55
N ALA A 196 -28.22 -19.95 0.33
CA ALA A 196 -26.99 -20.43 0.95
C ALA A 196 -25.76 -19.60 0.55
N LYS A 197 -25.70 -19.15 -0.72
CA LYS A 197 -24.65 -18.26 -1.20
C LYS A 197 -24.66 -16.93 -0.44
N LYS A 198 -25.83 -16.31 -0.26
CA LYS A 198 -25.96 -15.05 0.49
C LYS A 198 -25.45 -15.19 1.93
N VAL A 199 -25.76 -16.31 2.60
CA VAL A 199 -25.28 -16.59 3.95
C VAL A 199 -23.76 -16.80 3.98
N ALA A 200 -23.21 -17.55 3.03
CA ALA A 200 -21.76 -17.79 2.93
C ALA A 200 -20.99 -16.49 2.66
N ASP A 201 -21.48 -15.64 1.77
CA ASP A 201 -20.87 -14.33 1.47
C ASP A 201 -20.92 -13.40 2.68
N SER A 202 -22.05 -13.34 3.39
CA SER A 202 -22.19 -12.55 4.63
C SER A 202 -21.21 -13.01 5.71
N ALA A 203 -21.10 -14.33 5.94
CA ALA A 203 -20.19 -14.88 6.93
C ALA A 203 -18.70 -14.59 6.58
N ARG A 204 -18.36 -14.64 5.29
CA ARG A 204 -17.02 -14.26 4.81
C ARG A 204 -16.75 -12.76 4.98
N ALA A 205 -17.74 -11.91 4.70
CA ALA A 205 -17.60 -10.47 4.89
C ALA A 205 -17.38 -10.10 6.37
N GLU A 206 -18.14 -10.71 7.29
CA GLU A 206 -17.95 -10.56 8.75
C GLU A 206 -16.53 -10.96 9.17
N GLN A 207 -16.03 -12.10 8.67
CA GLN A 207 -14.66 -12.57 8.93
C GLN A 207 -13.62 -11.56 8.43
N GLN A 208 -13.79 -11.01 7.23
CA GLN A 208 -12.82 -10.09 6.62
C GLN A 208 -12.73 -8.75 7.37
N VAL A 209 -13.86 -8.26 7.91
CA VAL A 209 -13.87 -7.04 8.73
C VAL A 209 -12.98 -7.20 9.96
N GLU A 210 -13.06 -8.34 10.65
CA GLU A 210 -12.20 -8.59 11.81
C GLU A 210 -10.73 -8.76 11.40
N VAL A 211 -10.41 -9.46 10.30
CA VAL A 211 -9.02 -9.56 9.79
C VAL A 211 -8.43 -8.16 9.54
N ASN A 212 -9.13 -7.31 8.80
CA ASN A 212 -8.66 -5.96 8.49
C ASN A 212 -8.43 -5.10 9.75
N LYS A 213 -9.26 -5.30 10.79
CA LYS A 213 -9.12 -4.61 12.07
C LYS A 213 -7.87 -5.07 12.82
N LEU A 214 -7.58 -6.37 12.83
CA LEU A 214 -6.37 -6.93 13.45
C LEU A 214 -5.10 -6.45 12.77
N GLU A 215 -5.07 -6.44 11.44
CA GLU A 215 -3.93 -5.94 10.65
C GLU A 215 -3.62 -4.48 10.95
N LYS A 216 -4.65 -3.63 11.04
CA LYS A 216 -4.49 -2.21 11.41
C LYS A 216 -3.87 -2.05 12.80
N ILE A 217 -4.34 -2.81 13.78
CA ILE A 217 -3.82 -2.77 15.16
C ILE A 217 -2.34 -3.21 15.17
N GLN A 218 -2.01 -4.30 14.48
CA GLN A 218 -0.64 -4.81 14.39
C GLN A 218 0.30 -3.79 13.74
N ALA A 219 -0.10 -3.17 12.63
CA ALA A 219 0.68 -2.14 11.94
C ALA A 219 0.87 -0.88 12.79
N GLN A 220 -0.12 -0.50 13.60
CA GLN A 220 -0.01 0.65 14.52
C GLN A 220 1.01 0.37 15.63
N ILE A 221 0.94 -0.80 16.28
CA ILE A 221 1.87 -1.19 17.35
C ILE A 221 3.32 -1.17 16.87
N ILE A 222 3.59 -1.74 15.67
CA ILE A 222 4.95 -1.80 15.10
C ILE A 222 5.50 -0.39 14.82
N ARG A 223 4.67 0.52 14.28
CA ARG A 223 5.07 1.91 14.00
C ARG A 223 5.37 2.69 15.27
N GLU A 224 4.50 2.61 16.28
CA GLU A 224 4.69 3.35 17.53
C GLU A 224 5.95 2.87 18.28
N LEU A 225 6.15 1.56 18.39
CA LEU A 225 7.27 0.98 19.11
C LEU A 225 8.62 1.25 18.41
N SER A 226 8.67 1.19 17.08
CA SER A 226 9.88 1.53 16.31
C SER A 226 10.24 3.01 16.41
N SER A 227 9.25 3.90 16.37
CA SER A 227 9.47 5.35 16.51
C SER A 227 10.03 5.75 17.89
N ALA A 228 9.48 5.16 18.97
CA ALA A 228 9.93 5.41 20.33
C ALA A 228 11.37 4.91 20.56
N ARG A 229 11.68 3.70 20.07
CA ARG A 229 13.04 3.15 20.11
C ARG A 229 14.05 4.00 19.35
N LYS A 230 13.72 4.43 18.13
CA LYS A 230 14.60 5.29 17.33
C LYS A 230 14.92 6.58 18.09
N LYS A 231 13.90 7.22 18.69
CA LYS A 231 14.09 8.45 19.47
C LYS A 231 15.04 8.27 20.66
N ARG A 232 14.91 7.18 21.43
CA ARG A 232 15.82 6.88 22.56
C ARG A 232 17.25 6.69 22.06
N VAL A 233 17.45 5.85 21.04
CA VAL A 233 18.77 5.55 20.50
C VAL A 233 19.45 6.80 19.94
N THR A 234 18.70 7.66 19.23
CA THR A 234 19.24 8.92 18.70
C THR A 234 19.67 9.87 19.82
N LEU A 235 18.88 10.02 20.90
CA LEU A 235 19.24 10.89 22.03
C LEU A 235 20.48 10.38 22.77
N GLU A 236 20.61 9.07 22.94
CA GLU A 236 21.81 8.47 23.53
C GLU A 236 23.05 8.68 22.65
N GLN A 237 22.93 8.47 21.34
CA GLN A 237 24.01 8.73 20.39
C GLN A 237 24.42 10.21 20.38
N GLN A 238 23.46 11.13 20.33
CA GLN A 238 23.73 12.58 20.39
C GLN A 238 24.48 12.96 21.66
N ARG A 239 24.11 12.37 22.80
CA ARG A 239 24.82 12.63 24.07
C ARG A 239 26.23 12.06 24.08
N GLN A 240 26.44 10.84 23.56
CA GLN A 240 27.79 10.24 23.49
C GLN A 240 28.71 11.05 22.59
N LEU A 241 28.20 11.48 21.44
CA LEU A 241 28.91 12.39 20.54
C LEU A 241 29.21 13.74 21.22
N ALA A 242 28.25 14.29 21.97
CA ALA A 242 28.47 15.52 22.72
C ALA A 242 29.57 15.40 23.78
N ILE A 243 29.63 14.28 24.50
CA ILE A 243 30.71 14.03 25.48
C ILE A 243 32.05 13.95 24.78
N LEU A 244 32.14 13.13 23.72
CA LEU A 244 33.38 12.90 23.01
C LEU A 244 33.91 14.19 22.40
N GLU A 245 33.06 14.97 21.73
CA GLU A 245 33.49 16.19 21.06
C GLU A 245 33.74 17.35 22.05
N GLU A 246 33.09 17.37 23.22
CA GLU A 246 33.42 18.27 24.35
C GLU A 246 34.81 17.96 24.92
N GLU A 247 35.13 16.67 25.18
CA GLU A 247 36.46 16.24 25.62
C GLU A 247 37.55 16.58 24.60
N LEU A 248 37.22 16.43 23.33
CA LEU A 248 38.05 16.74 22.20
C LEU A 248 38.26 18.26 22.07
N ALA A 249 37.20 19.08 22.18
CA ALA A 249 37.27 20.54 22.09
C ALA A 249 38.07 21.15 23.25
N ASN A 250 37.96 20.56 24.45
CA ASN A 250 38.80 20.93 25.59
C ASN A 250 40.28 20.64 25.34
N ARG A 251 40.61 19.54 24.63
CA ARG A 251 41.99 19.26 24.18
C ARG A 251 42.44 20.20 23.06
N ALA A 252 41.53 20.66 22.20
CA ALA A 252 41.79 21.65 21.16
C ALA A 252 42.33 22.96 21.70
N GLY A 253 41.69 23.48 22.75
CA GLY A 253 42.07 24.74 23.37
C GLY A 253 43.48 24.71 23.97
N GLN A 254 44.07 23.52 24.10
CA GLN A 254 45.42 23.29 24.60
C GLN A 254 46.44 23.01 23.48
N THR A 255 46.04 22.86 22.22
CA THR A 255 46.92 22.44 21.11
C THR A 255 47.14 23.59 20.13
N THR A 256 48.36 24.16 20.08
CA THR A 256 48.70 25.30 19.21
C THR A 256 49.36 24.89 17.89
N GLY A 257 48.91 25.48 16.76
CA GLY A 257 49.61 25.44 15.46
C GLY A 257 49.10 24.36 14.48
N GLN A 258 49.24 24.63 13.18
CA GLN A 258 48.88 23.69 12.11
C GLN A 258 49.74 22.43 12.22
N ALA A 259 49.11 21.27 12.42
CA ALA A 259 49.82 20.00 12.58
C ALA A 259 50.03 19.30 11.22
N LYS A 260 51.17 18.60 11.07
CA LYS A 260 51.49 17.77 9.89
C LYS A 260 50.67 16.48 9.92
N ILE A 261 50.03 16.10 8.80
CA ILE A 261 49.28 14.84 8.76
C ILE A 261 50.20 13.63 8.84
N TRP A 262 49.94 12.75 9.81
CA TRP A 262 50.53 11.41 9.85
C TRP A 262 49.65 10.42 9.08
N PRO A 263 50.20 9.61 8.15
CA PRO A 263 49.43 8.58 7.47
C PRO A 263 48.93 7.53 8.46
N VAL A 264 47.61 7.32 8.51
CA VAL A 264 47.01 6.29 9.36
C VAL A 264 47.17 4.93 8.67
N THR A 265 48.14 4.12 9.09
CA THR A 265 48.25 2.71 8.68
C THR A 265 47.20 1.89 9.44
N GLY A 266 45.98 1.84 8.90
CA GLY A 266 44.86 1.08 9.47
C GLY A 266 43.70 0.96 8.49
N VAL A 267 43.13 -0.24 8.42
CA VAL A 267 42.14 -0.72 7.44
C VAL A 267 41.03 0.30 7.15
N GLY A 268 40.98 0.82 5.92
CA GLY A 268 39.79 1.46 5.32
C GLY A 268 39.52 2.94 5.60
N PHE A 269 40.33 3.64 6.42
CA PHE A 269 40.03 5.04 6.80
C PHE A 269 41.06 6.08 6.31
N SER A 270 42.16 5.67 5.68
CA SER A 270 43.23 6.58 5.24
C SER A 270 43.02 7.17 3.84
N ASN A 271 42.24 6.48 3.01
CA ASN A 271 41.92 6.90 1.66
C ASN A 271 40.40 7.03 1.58
N GLY A 272 39.84 8.23 1.75
CA GLY A 272 38.42 8.52 1.44
C GLY A 272 37.99 8.05 0.03
N ARG A 273 36.86 8.52 -0.49
CA ARG A 273 36.38 8.04 -1.79
C ARG A 273 37.23 8.47 -2.99
N SER A 274 37.37 7.62 -3.99
CA SER A 274 37.95 8.00 -5.29
C SER A 274 36.99 8.83 -6.15
N THR A 275 35.69 8.74 -5.86
CA THR A 275 34.59 9.40 -6.57
C THR A 275 33.86 10.41 -5.69
N PHE A 276 33.24 11.41 -6.32
CA PHE A 276 32.32 12.37 -5.68
C PHE A 276 30.89 12.11 -6.20
N ARG A 277 29.87 12.47 -5.43
CA ARG A 277 28.46 12.17 -5.73
C ARG A 277 27.67 13.38 -6.25
N THR A 278 28.23 14.59 -6.14
CA THR A 278 27.50 15.82 -6.41
C THR A 278 27.87 16.50 -7.73
N SER A 279 26.87 17.05 -8.40
CA SER A 279 27.08 18.02 -9.48
C SER A 279 27.45 19.41 -8.91
N GLU A 280 27.94 20.29 -9.78
CA GLU A 280 28.23 21.68 -9.41
C GLU A 280 26.98 22.45 -8.97
N SER A 281 25.83 22.18 -9.60
CA SER A 281 24.54 22.77 -9.21
C SER A 281 24.18 22.40 -7.76
N GLN A 282 24.33 21.12 -7.40
CA GLN A 282 24.02 20.66 -6.04
C GLN A 282 24.97 21.26 -5.00
N ARG A 283 26.26 21.39 -5.31
CA ARG A 283 27.20 22.09 -4.40
C ARG A 283 26.82 23.56 -4.22
N SER A 284 26.41 24.22 -5.30
CA SER A 284 25.97 25.62 -5.25
C SER A 284 24.70 25.81 -4.40
N GLU A 285 23.74 24.88 -4.49
CA GLU A 285 22.55 24.86 -3.64
C GLU A 285 22.90 24.64 -2.16
N ALA A 286 23.81 23.71 -1.86
CA ALA A 286 24.29 23.47 -0.51
C ALA A 286 24.96 24.73 0.08
N VAL A 287 25.79 25.43 -0.71
CA VAL A 287 26.38 26.72 -0.33
C VAL A 287 25.31 27.78 -0.08
N ALA A 288 24.31 27.88 -0.95
CA ALA A 288 23.22 28.85 -0.80
C ALA A 288 22.41 28.58 0.48
N PHE A 289 22.14 27.32 0.79
CA PHE A 289 21.50 26.93 2.05
C PHE A 289 22.35 27.34 3.25
N ALA A 290 23.62 26.96 3.28
CA ALA A 290 24.51 27.26 4.39
C ALA A 290 24.68 28.77 4.61
N LYS A 291 24.88 29.52 3.52
CA LYS A 291 24.88 30.99 3.52
C LYS A 291 23.62 31.55 4.17
N LYS A 292 22.43 31.05 3.81
CA LYS A 292 21.17 31.51 4.40
C LYS A 292 21.11 31.26 5.91
N GLN A 293 21.55 30.09 6.38
CA GLN A 293 21.53 29.77 7.81
C GLN A 293 22.54 30.61 8.60
N VAL A 294 23.74 30.81 8.03
CA VAL A 294 24.82 31.59 8.64
C VAL A 294 24.48 33.07 8.70
N LEU A 295 23.96 33.65 7.62
CA LEU A 295 23.55 35.06 7.60
C LEU A 295 22.37 35.35 8.52
N ALA A 296 21.53 34.34 8.78
CA ALA A 296 20.49 34.39 9.80
C ALA A 296 21.04 34.29 11.24
N ARG A 297 22.36 34.16 11.43
CA ARG A 297 23.05 34.02 12.72
C ARG A 297 22.41 32.98 13.62
N LYS A 298 22.04 31.84 13.03
CA LYS A 298 21.40 30.77 13.79
C LYS A 298 22.35 30.25 14.88
N PRO A 299 21.81 29.85 16.03
CA PRO A 299 22.64 29.36 17.12
C PRO A 299 23.29 28.04 16.73
N TYR A 300 24.48 27.82 17.26
CA TYR A 300 25.12 26.51 17.25
C TYR A 300 24.48 25.67 18.35
N VAL A 301 23.95 24.49 18.00
CA VAL A 301 23.46 23.53 19.00
C VAL A 301 23.97 22.16 18.66
N TRP A 302 24.65 21.56 19.62
CA TRP A 302 25.25 20.25 19.51
C TRP A 302 24.25 19.20 18.99
N GLY A 303 24.60 18.46 17.94
CA GLY A 303 23.77 17.39 17.39
C GLY A 303 22.58 17.85 16.54
N ASN A 304 22.31 19.16 16.45
CA ASN A 304 21.17 19.66 15.69
C ASN A 304 21.48 19.80 14.19
N GLU A 305 20.46 19.60 13.38
CA GLU A 305 20.52 19.62 11.92
C GLU A 305 19.55 20.63 11.27
N GLY A 306 19.04 21.57 12.07
CA GLY A 306 18.08 22.58 11.63
C GLY A 306 16.61 22.25 11.91
N PRO A 307 15.69 23.11 11.45
CA PRO A 307 15.99 24.38 10.77
C PRO A 307 16.36 25.51 11.74
N SER A 308 16.08 25.40 13.05
CA SER A 308 16.26 26.50 14.00
C SER A 308 17.71 26.67 14.48
N SER A 309 18.51 25.61 14.49
CA SER A 309 19.92 25.61 14.92
C SER A 309 20.69 24.45 14.32
N PHE A 310 22.02 24.53 14.27
CA PHE A 310 22.86 23.52 13.64
C PHE A 310 24.13 23.27 14.47
N ASP A 311 24.69 22.07 14.44
CA ASP A 311 26.13 21.86 14.72
C ASP A 311 26.94 21.82 13.41
N CYS A 312 28.25 21.64 13.52
CA CYS A 312 29.17 21.68 12.37
C CYS A 312 28.79 20.65 11.30
N SER A 313 28.57 19.41 11.71
CA SER A 313 28.18 18.30 10.84
C SER A 313 26.71 18.34 10.43
N GLY A 314 25.83 18.92 11.25
CA GLY A 314 24.42 19.12 10.97
C GLY A 314 24.14 20.21 9.95
N LEU A 315 24.93 21.30 9.92
CA LEU A 315 24.88 22.30 8.86
C LEU A 315 25.24 21.68 7.51
N VAL A 316 26.30 20.86 7.48
CA VAL A 316 26.74 20.09 6.32
C VAL A 316 25.66 19.10 5.86
N PHE A 317 25.09 18.33 6.80
CA PHE A 317 23.98 17.43 6.53
C PHE A 317 22.81 18.16 5.85
N ALA A 318 22.31 19.22 6.48
CA ALA A 318 21.14 19.94 6.02
C ALA A 318 21.36 20.65 4.67
N ALA A 319 22.55 21.21 4.46
CA ALA A 319 22.91 21.86 3.20
C ALA A 319 22.82 20.88 2.02
N TYR A 320 23.43 19.71 2.13
CA TYR A 320 23.44 18.71 1.06
C TYR A 320 22.11 17.96 0.92
N ARG A 321 21.35 17.79 2.02
CA ARG A 321 19.95 17.31 1.95
C ARG A 321 19.05 18.29 1.18
N SER A 322 19.26 19.60 1.39
CA SER A 322 18.51 20.63 0.65
C SER A 322 18.89 20.68 -0.83
N ALA A 323 20.10 20.23 -1.18
CA ALA A 323 20.60 20.10 -2.55
C ALA A 323 20.24 18.77 -3.24
N GLY A 324 19.24 18.06 -2.71
CA GLY A 324 18.67 16.87 -3.36
C GLY A 324 19.39 15.54 -3.12
N LEU A 325 20.38 15.45 -2.21
CA LEU A 325 20.95 14.15 -1.82
C LEU A 325 19.98 13.44 -0.88
N ASP A 326 19.57 12.22 -1.20
CA ASP A 326 18.67 11.41 -0.37
C ASP A 326 19.40 10.73 0.82
N TYR A 327 18.63 10.08 1.71
CA TYR A 327 19.19 9.37 2.88
C TYR A 327 20.04 8.15 2.52
N THR A 328 19.98 7.64 1.29
CA THR A 328 20.84 6.55 0.82
C THR A 328 22.22 7.07 0.41
N GLN A 329 22.31 8.36 0.06
CA GLN A 329 23.54 9.01 -0.40
C GLN A 329 24.19 9.89 0.67
N TRP A 330 23.39 10.49 1.56
CA TRP A 330 23.85 11.46 2.57
C TRP A 330 23.04 11.35 3.87
N ASP A 331 23.64 10.71 4.87
CA ASP A 331 23.08 10.54 6.21
C ASP A 331 23.72 11.48 7.23
N ARG A 332 23.08 11.66 8.39
CA ARG A 332 23.56 12.48 9.50
C ARG A 332 24.64 11.72 10.28
N VAL A 333 25.89 12.14 10.09
CA VAL A 333 27.06 11.54 10.76
C VAL A 333 27.98 12.61 11.34
N ASN A 334 28.97 12.23 12.14
CA ASN A 334 29.95 13.17 12.68
C ASN A 334 30.97 13.63 11.62
N SER A 335 31.71 14.69 11.94
CA SER A 335 32.72 15.32 11.07
C SER A 335 33.77 14.32 10.55
N ARG A 336 34.23 13.39 11.40
CA ARG A 336 35.19 12.34 11.03
C ARG A 336 34.64 11.38 9.97
N ILE A 337 33.40 10.93 10.09
CA ILE A 337 32.81 9.99 9.13
C ILE A 337 32.61 10.68 7.77
N TYR A 338 32.21 11.96 7.74
CA TYR A 338 32.11 12.69 6.48
C TYR A 338 33.45 12.73 5.71
N TYR A 339 34.58 12.79 6.41
CA TYR A 339 35.89 12.76 5.75
C TYR A 339 36.09 11.49 4.92
N SER A 340 35.71 10.31 5.43
CA SER A 340 35.83 9.05 4.69
C SER A 340 34.78 8.93 3.56
N TRP A 341 33.70 9.70 3.62
CA TRP A 341 32.62 9.67 2.63
C TRP A 341 32.88 10.58 1.43
N THR A 342 33.83 11.50 1.50
CA THR A 342 34.13 12.46 0.43
C THR A 342 35.36 12.10 -0.40
N LYS A 343 35.43 12.61 -1.63
CA LYS A 343 36.65 12.59 -2.44
C LYS A 343 37.64 13.60 -1.90
N ARG A 344 38.89 13.17 -1.67
CA ARG A 344 39.92 14.10 -1.19
C ARG A 344 40.30 15.07 -2.30
N VAL A 345 40.35 16.34 -1.94
CA VAL A 345 40.74 17.43 -2.84
C VAL A 345 41.81 18.26 -2.12
N PRO A 346 42.98 18.53 -2.74
CA PRO A 346 43.97 19.43 -2.17
C PRO A 346 43.35 20.80 -1.87
N LEU A 347 43.81 21.50 -0.82
CA LEU A 347 43.27 22.83 -0.48
C LEU A 347 43.34 23.83 -1.65
N SER A 348 44.34 23.70 -2.53
CA SER A 348 44.52 24.51 -3.74
C SER A 348 43.47 24.27 -4.83
N GLU A 349 42.76 23.16 -4.79
CA GLU A 349 41.76 22.75 -5.77
C GLU A 349 40.32 22.81 -5.23
N LEU A 350 40.14 23.42 -4.05
CA LEU A 350 38.82 23.55 -3.44
C LEU A 350 37.94 24.44 -4.30
N VAL A 351 36.71 23.98 -4.51
CA VAL A 351 35.63 24.75 -5.13
C VAL A 351 34.50 24.96 -4.13
N PRO A 352 33.72 26.04 -4.23
CA PRO A 352 32.58 26.27 -3.34
C PRO A 352 31.69 25.02 -3.19
N GLY A 353 31.39 24.68 -1.94
CA GLY A 353 30.67 23.47 -1.55
C GLY A 353 31.59 22.37 -1.00
N ASP A 354 32.85 22.30 -1.40
CA ASP A 354 33.78 21.31 -0.83
C ASP A 354 33.86 21.44 0.70
N LEU A 355 34.01 20.31 1.39
CA LEU A 355 34.05 20.26 2.85
C LEU A 355 35.47 20.48 3.36
N ILE A 356 35.60 21.23 4.44
CA ILE A 356 36.87 21.49 5.10
C ILE A 356 36.82 20.86 6.47
N PHE A 357 37.91 20.22 6.88
CA PHE A 357 37.98 19.50 8.14
C PHE A 357 39.10 20.06 9.01
N TYR A 358 38.92 19.91 10.32
CA TYR A 358 39.89 20.33 11.32
C TYR A 358 40.13 19.19 12.30
N SER A 359 41.38 18.97 12.66
CA SER A 359 41.87 17.87 13.47
C SER A 359 42.83 18.35 14.55
N TYR A 360 42.76 17.76 15.76
CA TYR A 360 43.62 18.19 16.88
C TYR A 360 45.08 17.82 16.70
N LYS A 361 45.36 16.62 16.18
CA LYS A 361 46.72 16.08 16.07
C LYS A 361 47.19 15.95 14.63
N ALA A 362 46.49 16.63 13.72
CA ALA A 362 46.57 16.37 12.28
C ALA A 362 46.49 14.87 11.95
N ASP A 363 45.56 14.17 12.59
CA ASP A 363 45.20 12.82 12.20
C ASP A 363 43.71 12.73 11.87
N ILE A 364 43.33 11.76 11.05
CA ILE A 364 41.93 11.59 10.62
C ILE A 364 41.05 11.18 11.82
N SER A 365 41.63 10.45 12.79
CA SER A 365 40.91 9.97 13.97
C SER A 365 40.45 11.08 14.92
N THR A 366 41.11 12.23 14.88
CA THR A 366 40.88 13.40 15.75
C THR A 366 40.27 14.58 15.00
N ILE A 367 39.68 14.33 13.82
CA ILE A 367 38.80 15.30 13.16
C ILE A 367 37.65 15.66 14.09
N HIS A 368 37.45 16.95 14.30
CA HIS A 368 36.50 17.48 15.27
C HIS A 368 35.61 18.58 14.75
N HIS A 369 35.96 19.17 13.61
CA HIS A 369 35.15 20.21 13.01
C HIS A 369 35.08 20.01 11.51
N ILE A 370 33.95 20.40 10.94
CA ILE A 370 33.69 20.35 9.51
C ILE A 370 32.94 21.60 9.08
N THR A 371 33.30 22.15 7.94
CA THR A 371 32.69 23.36 7.38
C THR A 371 32.50 23.25 5.88
N ILE A 372 31.73 24.17 5.28
CA ILE A 372 31.49 24.21 3.83
C ILE A 372 32.31 25.34 3.23
N TYR A 373 33.19 25.04 2.29
CA TYR A 373 33.99 26.04 1.60
C TYR A 373 33.10 26.98 0.79
N ALA A 374 33.33 28.28 0.97
CA ALA A 374 32.57 29.34 0.32
C ALA A 374 33.30 29.95 -0.90
N GLY A 375 34.55 29.55 -1.14
CA GLY A 375 35.44 30.20 -2.10
C GLY A 375 36.38 31.22 -1.44
N ASN A 376 37.44 31.60 -2.15
CA ASN A 376 38.38 32.65 -1.76
C ASN A 376 38.97 32.50 -0.34
N GLY A 377 39.26 31.27 0.08
CA GLY A 377 39.80 31.03 1.43
C GLY A 377 38.79 31.27 2.56
N MET A 378 37.49 31.31 2.26
CA MET A 378 36.40 31.51 3.22
C MET A 378 35.50 30.28 3.35
N MET A 379 34.76 30.19 4.45
CA MET A 379 33.85 29.08 4.75
C MET A 379 32.57 29.51 5.46
N TRP A 380 31.53 28.70 5.28
CA TRP A 380 30.30 28.71 6.06
C TRP A 380 30.42 27.67 7.16
N GLU A 381 30.33 28.09 8.41
CA GLU A 381 30.47 27.19 9.54
C GLU A 381 29.40 27.39 10.60
N ALA A 382 29.06 26.29 11.27
CA ALA A 382 28.47 26.33 12.60
C ALA A 382 29.62 26.15 13.59
N HIS A 383 30.13 27.23 14.15
CA HIS A 383 31.44 27.26 14.82
C HIS A 383 31.44 26.65 16.22
N ASN A 384 30.69 27.25 17.14
CA ASN A 384 30.54 26.77 18.51
C ASN A 384 29.39 27.49 19.23
N THR A 385 29.07 27.04 20.43
CA THR A 385 27.99 27.58 21.29
C THR A 385 28.13 29.07 21.62
N LYS A 386 29.34 29.65 21.55
CA LYS A 386 29.57 31.07 21.86
C LYS A 386 29.35 31.98 20.65
N LYS A 387 29.81 31.58 19.47
CA LYS A 387 29.75 32.41 18.26
C LYS A 387 28.62 32.03 17.29
N GLY A 388 28.00 30.87 17.49
CA GLY A 388 26.94 30.37 16.61
C GLY A 388 27.46 30.01 15.23
N LEU A 389 26.63 30.24 14.22
CA LEU A 389 27.02 30.13 12.82
C LEU A 389 27.70 31.42 12.35
N LEU A 390 28.84 31.30 11.65
CA LEU A 390 29.55 32.45 11.08
C LEU A 390 30.20 32.14 9.73
N PHE A 391 30.49 33.23 9.04
CA PHE A 391 31.32 33.26 7.83
C PHE A 391 32.73 33.67 8.25
N SER A 392 33.70 32.82 7.96
CA SER A 392 35.07 32.96 8.47
C SER A 392 36.11 32.49 7.48
N SER A 393 37.37 32.84 7.73
CA SER A 393 38.50 32.29 6.97
C SER A 393 38.72 30.83 7.33
N ILE A 394 39.10 30.00 6.35
CA ILE A 394 39.47 28.60 6.60
C ILE A 394 40.66 28.45 7.56
N TYR A 395 41.40 29.53 7.81
CA TYR A 395 42.51 29.55 8.75
C TYR A 395 42.13 30.03 10.16
N SER A 396 40.87 30.41 10.40
CA SER A 396 40.43 30.91 11.71
C SER A 396 40.26 29.81 12.76
N ILE A 397 40.41 28.54 12.37
CA ILE A 397 40.31 27.38 13.24
C ILE A 397 41.62 26.61 13.15
N GLN A 398 42.17 26.25 14.31
CA GLN A 398 43.40 25.48 14.38
C GLN A 398 43.15 24.04 13.93
N GLY A 399 44.20 23.38 13.45
CA GLY A 399 44.11 21.99 13.02
C GLY A 399 43.56 21.78 11.60
N LEU A 400 43.53 22.83 10.76
CA LEU A 400 43.17 22.69 9.34
C LEU A 400 43.99 21.57 8.69
N ILE A 401 43.31 20.60 8.08
CA ILE A 401 44.00 19.53 7.36
C ILE A 401 44.29 19.93 5.90
N PRO A 402 45.40 19.48 5.29
CA PRO A 402 45.80 19.78 3.90
C PRO A 402 44.87 19.27 2.78
N PHE A 403 43.79 18.58 3.10
CA PHE A 403 42.81 18.08 2.12
C PHE A 403 41.39 18.41 2.57
N GLY A 404 40.59 18.94 1.65
CA GLY A 404 39.14 18.99 1.81
C GLY A 404 38.46 17.75 1.21
N GLY A 405 37.14 17.77 1.25
CA GLY A 405 36.26 16.69 0.83
C GLY A 405 35.21 17.13 -0.16
N ARG A 406 35.33 16.70 -1.42
CA ARG A 406 34.28 16.88 -2.42
C ARG A 406 33.22 15.79 -2.28
N VAL A 407 31.97 16.21 -2.09
CA VAL A 407 30.82 15.33 -1.75
C VAL A 407 30.37 14.47 -2.92
#